data_AF-A0A970PPL1-F1
#
_entry.id   AF-A0A970PPL1-F1
#
_cell.length_a   1.000
_cell.length_b   1.000
_cell.length_c   1.000
_cell.angle_alpha   90.00
_cell.angle_beta   90.00
_cell.angle_gamma   90.00
#
_symmetry.space_group_name_H-M   'P 1'
#
loop_
_entity.id
_entity.type
_entity.pdbx_description
1 polymer ?
#
loop_
_entity_poly.entity_id
_entity_poly.type
_entity_poly.pdbx_seq_one_letter_code
_entity_poly.pdbx_strand_id
1 'polypeptide(L)'
;MAGLKTLVMFIIAGTLIYLAIRKDYEPALLLPIGFGAILANLPPVLGAAMPAVIGTLEEPGFLQVLFNAGIANELFPVLIFIAVGAMIDFSPLMKDPSMIFFGAAAQFGIFATFLVSILLLPLVLSPEQLAEPNIVIRLASAIGIIGAADGPTTLYVANHFNLKDYMAPISVA
;
A
#
# COMPACT_ATOMS: atom_id res chain seq x y z
N MET A 1 4.51 24.93 -9.27
CA MET A 1 4.54 23.93 -8.17
C MET A 1 4.22 22.50 -8.62
N ALA A 2 3.42 22.26 -9.68
CA ALA A 2 3.09 20.90 -10.15
C ALA A 2 4.32 20.09 -10.63
N GLY A 3 5.19 20.68 -11.45
CA GLY A 3 6.37 19.97 -11.98
C GLY A 3 7.39 19.52 -10.93
N LEU A 4 7.51 20.24 -9.80
CA LEU A 4 8.42 19.85 -8.72
C LEU A 4 7.92 18.59 -8.00
N LYS A 5 6.60 18.49 -7.73
CA LYS A 5 6.00 17.30 -7.12
C LYS A 5 6.19 16.07 -8.00
N THR A 6 5.95 16.21 -9.29
CA THR A 6 6.16 15.14 -10.28
C THR A 6 7.63 14.68 -10.32
N LEU A 7 8.57 15.62 -10.29
CA LEU A 7 10.00 15.28 -10.29
C LEU A 7 10.41 14.53 -9.02
N VAL A 8 9.90 14.94 -7.85
CA VAL A 8 10.11 14.21 -6.59
C VAL A 8 9.53 12.80 -6.67
N MET A 9 8.32 12.62 -7.24
CA MET A 9 7.72 11.30 -7.42
C MET A 9 8.53 10.41 -8.38
N PHE A 10 9.13 10.96 -9.43
CA PHE A 10 10.03 10.19 -10.29
C PHE A 10 11.29 9.72 -9.57
N ILE A 11 11.86 10.56 -8.69
CA ILE A 11 13.01 10.17 -7.86
C ILE A 11 12.61 9.05 -6.90
N ILE A 12 11.45 9.16 -6.25
CA ILE A 12 10.92 8.11 -5.36
C ILE A 12 10.71 6.82 -6.16
N ALA A 13 10.02 6.88 -7.29
CA ALA A 13 9.75 5.71 -8.12
C ALA A 13 11.03 5.04 -8.64
N GLY A 14 12.03 5.83 -9.07
CA GLY A 14 13.35 5.33 -9.45
C GLY A 14 14.08 4.68 -8.29
N THR A 15 13.93 5.22 -7.08
CA THR A 15 14.49 4.63 -5.85
C THR A 15 13.82 3.28 -5.54
N LEU A 16 12.50 3.18 -5.65
CA LEU A 16 11.76 1.92 -5.45
C LEU A 16 12.21 0.85 -6.44
N ILE A 17 12.34 1.20 -7.72
CA ILE A 17 12.86 0.29 -8.76
C ILE A 17 14.30 -0.12 -8.45
N TYR A 18 15.15 0.81 -8.03
CA TYR A 18 16.52 0.52 -7.64
C TYR A 18 16.59 -0.45 -6.45
N LEU A 19 15.77 -0.24 -5.42
CA LEU A 19 15.68 -1.12 -4.27
C LEU A 19 15.18 -2.52 -4.66
N ALA A 20 14.18 -2.59 -5.54
CA ALA A 20 13.65 -3.86 -6.05
C ALA A 20 14.71 -4.67 -6.83
N ILE A 21 15.48 -4.01 -7.71
CA ILE A 21 16.43 -4.70 -8.61
C ILE A 21 17.79 -4.94 -7.94
N ARG A 22 18.32 -3.94 -7.21
CA ARG A 22 19.70 -4.00 -6.72
C ARG A 22 19.80 -4.53 -5.29
N LYS A 23 18.75 -4.39 -4.49
CA LYS A 23 18.70 -4.84 -3.10
C LYS A 23 17.74 -6.01 -2.88
N ASP A 24 17.06 -6.46 -3.94
CA ASP A 24 16.09 -7.56 -3.90
C ASP A 24 15.00 -7.38 -2.83
N TYR A 25 14.62 -6.12 -2.55
CA TYR A 25 13.51 -5.82 -1.63
C TYR A 25 12.19 -6.02 -2.36
N GLU A 26 11.46 -7.06 -1.94
CA GLU A 26 10.15 -7.47 -2.48
C GLU A 26 9.98 -7.20 -3.98
N PRO A 27 10.85 -7.77 -4.84
CA PRO A 27 10.92 -7.40 -6.25
C PRO A 27 9.61 -7.64 -6.99
N ALA A 28 8.83 -8.65 -6.56
CA ALA A 28 7.53 -8.98 -7.14
C ALA A 28 6.48 -7.87 -6.95
N LEU A 29 6.57 -7.07 -5.88
CA LEU A 29 5.61 -6.01 -5.56
C LEU A 29 6.21 -4.61 -5.80
N LEU A 30 7.44 -4.37 -5.32
CA LEU A 30 8.07 -3.06 -5.32
C LEU A 30 8.41 -2.57 -6.74
N LEU A 31 8.76 -3.48 -7.65
CA LEU A 31 9.05 -3.13 -9.05
C LEU A 31 7.78 -2.70 -9.81
N PRO A 32 6.65 -3.45 -9.79
CA PRO A 32 5.38 -2.97 -10.34
C PRO A 32 4.88 -1.67 -9.69
N ILE A 33 5.02 -1.50 -8.38
CA ILE A 33 4.63 -0.26 -7.68
C ILE A 33 5.46 0.94 -8.18
N GLY A 34 6.78 0.79 -8.26
CA GLY A 34 7.67 1.82 -8.79
C GLY A 34 7.34 2.18 -10.23
N PHE A 35 7.09 1.19 -11.09
CA PHE A 35 6.70 1.43 -12.48
C PHE A 35 5.32 2.10 -12.59
N GLY A 36 4.34 1.66 -11.81
CA GLY A 36 3.02 2.28 -11.72
C GLY A 36 3.09 3.74 -11.27
N ALA A 37 3.97 4.06 -10.32
CA ALA A 37 4.20 5.43 -9.86
C ALA A 37 4.78 6.33 -10.98
N ILE A 38 5.69 5.82 -11.82
CA ILE A 38 6.18 6.54 -13.01
C ILE A 38 5.03 6.83 -13.97
N LEU A 39 4.21 5.82 -14.29
CA LEU A 39 3.10 5.96 -15.22
C LEU A 39 2.01 6.92 -14.72
N ALA A 40 1.67 6.85 -13.43
CA ALA A 40 0.67 7.72 -12.81
C ALA A 40 1.13 9.19 -12.71
N ASN A 41 2.43 9.45 -12.76
CA ASN A 41 3.01 10.80 -12.66
C ASN A 41 3.57 11.32 -13.99
N LEU A 42 3.15 10.75 -15.14
CA LEU A 42 3.60 11.22 -16.44
C LEU A 42 3.28 12.73 -16.65
N PRO A 43 4.21 13.51 -17.22
CA PRO A 43 3.98 14.92 -17.52
C PRO A 43 2.75 15.12 -18.40
N PRO A 44 1.96 16.20 -18.23
CA PRO A 44 0.72 16.41 -18.99
C PRO A 44 0.87 16.33 -20.52
N VAL A 45 2.01 16.77 -21.04
CA VAL A 45 2.34 16.69 -22.48
C VAL A 45 2.46 15.23 -22.97
N LEU A 46 2.99 14.34 -22.13
CA LEU A 46 3.12 12.91 -22.41
C LEU A 46 1.85 12.14 -22.04
N GLY A 47 1.16 12.55 -20.97
CA GLY A 47 -0.10 11.95 -20.52
C GLY A 47 -1.25 12.16 -21.51
N ALA A 48 -1.35 13.35 -22.11
CA ALA A 48 -2.31 13.61 -23.20
C ALA A 48 -1.99 12.79 -24.47
N ALA A 49 -0.73 12.40 -24.67
CA ALA A 49 -0.31 11.52 -25.75
C ALA A 49 -0.49 10.02 -25.42
N MET A 50 -0.84 9.67 -24.18
CA MET A 50 -1.01 8.30 -23.69
C MET A 50 -2.37 8.11 -22.99
N PRO A 51 -3.50 8.35 -23.69
CA PRO A 51 -4.85 8.25 -23.11
C PRO A 51 -5.17 6.84 -22.60
N ALA A 52 -4.57 5.80 -23.18
CA ALA A 52 -4.75 4.41 -22.72
C ALA A 52 -4.23 4.19 -21.29
N VAL A 53 -3.25 4.99 -20.81
CA VAL A 53 -2.61 4.81 -19.50
C VAL A 53 -3.31 5.61 -18.41
N ILE A 54 -3.52 6.91 -18.65
CA ILE A 54 -4.03 7.85 -17.65
C ILE A 54 -5.55 8.07 -17.79
N GLY A 55 -6.10 7.74 -18.96
CA GLY A 55 -7.49 7.99 -19.30
C GLY A 55 -7.68 9.35 -19.95
N THR A 56 -8.85 9.52 -20.55
CA THR A 56 -9.40 10.80 -20.95
C THR A 56 -10.55 11.18 -20.01
N LEU A 57 -11.16 12.34 -20.22
CA LEU A 57 -12.37 12.71 -19.48
C LEU A 57 -13.56 11.77 -19.77
N GLU A 58 -13.52 11.03 -20.89
CA GLU A 58 -14.61 10.16 -21.35
C GLU A 58 -14.32 8.67 -21.09
N GLU A 59 -13.05 8.26 -21.10
CA GLU A 59 -12.65 6.86 -20.94
C GLU A 59 -11.58 6.69 -19.86
N PRO A 60 -11.76 5.78 -18.88
CA PRO A 60 -10.77 5.54 -17.84
C PRO A 60 -9.52 4.86 -18.43
N GLY A 61 -8.34 5.31 -18.02
CA GLY A 61 -7.08 4.67 -18.37
C GLY A 61 -6.97 3.27 -17.74
N PHE A 62 -6.12 2.41 -18.29
CA PHE A 62 -6.01 1.03 -17.82
C PHE A 62 -5.65 0.94 -16.33
N LEU A 63 -4.86 1.88 -15.80
CA LEU A 63 -4.51 1.92 -14.37
C LEU A 63 -5.74 2.14 -13.50
N GLN A 64 -6.66 3.01 -13.94
CA GLN A 64 -7.90 3.26 -13.22
C GLN A 64 -8.89 2.10 -13.37
N VAL A 65 -8.92 1.45 -14.53
CA VAL A 65 -9.69 0.20 -14.72
C VAL A 65 -9.20 -0.89 -13.77
N LEU A 66 -7.89 -1.13 -13.70
CA LEU A 66 -7.31 -2.12 -12.78
C LEU A 66 -7.57 -1.76 -11.32
N PHE A 67 -7.45 -0.49 -10.94
CA PHE A 67 -7.75 -0.05 -9.59
C PHE A 67 -9.21 -0.31 -9.21
N ASN A 68 -10.15 0.07 -10.08
CA ASN A 68 -11.58 -0.08 -9.81
C ASN A 68 -12.03 -1.56 -9.85
N ALA A 69 -11.47 -2.36 -10.77
CA ALA A 69 -11.83 -3.75 -10.95
C ALA A 69 -11.13 -4.70 -9.96
N GLY A 70 -10.02 -4.27 -9.34
CA GLY A 70 -9.17 -5.14 -8.52
C GLY A 70 -8.95 -4.66 -7.09
N ILE A 71 -8.57 -3.39 -6.90
CA ILE A 71 -8.21 -2.86 -5.56
C ILE A 71 -9.44 -2.35 -4.82
N ALA A 72 -10.26 -1.53 -5.49
CA ALA A 72 -11.40 -0.87 -4.87
C ALA A 72 -12.49 -1.85 -4.39
N ASN A 73 -12.63 -2.99 -5.08
CA ASN A 73 -13.56 -4.07 -4.75
C ASN A 73 -12.89 -5.25 -4.01
N GLU A 74 -11.63 -5.08 -3.58
CA GLU A 74 -10.88 -6.05 -2.78
C GLU A 74 -10.55 -7.38 -3.48
N LEU A 75 -10.85 -7.50 -4.77
CA LEU A 75 -10.59 -8.72 -5.55
C LEU A 75 -9.11 -9.10 -5.55
N PHE A 76 -8.20 -8.15 -5.81
CA PHE A 76 -6.76 -8.42 -5.84
C PHE A 76 -6.18 -8.76 -4.45
N PRO A 77 -6.45 -8.00 -3.36
CA PRO A 77 -6.04 -8.41 -2.02
C PRO A 77 -6.48 -9.83 -1.65
N VAL A 78 -7.74 -10.20 -1.94
CA VAL A 78 -8.26 -11.54 -1.64
C VAL A 78 -7.56 -12.62 -2.47
N LEU A 79 -7.37 -12.40 -3.78
CA LEU A 79 -6.66 -13.35 -4.64
C LEU A 79 -5.20 -13.54 -4.21
N ILE A 80 -4.53 -12.46 -3.80
CA ILE A 80 -3.16 -12.53 -3.26
C ILE A 80 -3.17 -13.34 -1.96
N PHE A 81 -4.15 -13.13 -1.07
CA PHE A 81 -4.24 -13.87 0.18
C PHE A 81 -4.50 -15.37 -0.03
N ILE A 82 -5.33 -15.74 -1.01
CA ILE A 82 -5.54 -17.14 -1.41
C ILE A 82 -4.23 -17.75 -1.94
N ALA A 83 -3.51 -17.01 -2.80
CA ALA A 83 -2.23 -17.48 -3.35
C ALA A 83 -1.18 -17.66 -2.25
N VAL A 84 -1.04 -16.70 -1.32
CA VAL A 84 -0.16 -16.80 -0.15
C VAL A 84 -0.54 -18.02 0.69
N GLY A 85 -1.83 -18.20 1.01
CA GLY A 85 -2.33 -19.35 1.75
C GLY A 85 -2.00 -20.70 1.08
N ALA A 86 -2.06 -20.77 -0.25
CA ALA A 86 -1.71 -21.96 -1.01
C ALA A 86 -0.20 -22.27 -1.02
N MET A 87 0.65 -21.26 -0.77
CA MET A 87 2.12 -21.40 -0.75
C MET A 87 2.69 -21.66 0.65
N ILE A 88 1.89 -21.51 1.72
CA ILE A 88 2.35 -21.72 3.10
C ILE A 88 2.54 -23.22 3.39
N ASP A 89 3.74 -23.59 3.83
CA ASP A 89 4.03 -24.91 4.39
C ASP A 89 3.68 -24.94 5.88
N PHE A 90 2.64 -25.71 6.24
CA PHE A 90 2.23 -25.90 7.62
C PHE A 90 3.02 -26.99 8.36
N SER A 91 3.91 -27.73 7.67
CA SER A 91 4.69 -28.82 8.27
C SER A 91 5.52 -28.38 9.50
N PRO A 92 6.18 -27.20 9.52
CA PRO A 92 6.88 -26.72 10.70
C PRO A 92 5.94 -26.45 11.89
N LEU A 93 4.78 -25.84 11.63
CA LEU A 93 3.76 -25.54 12.64
C LEU A 93 3.18 -26.81 13.28
N MET A 94 2.94 -27.84 12.46
CA MET A 94 2.39 -29.11 12.94
C MET A 94 3.41 -29.95 13.71
N LYS A 95 4.70 -29.82 13.40
CA LYS A 95 5.80 -30.52 14.10
C LYS A 95 6.14 -29.87 15.44
N ASP A 96 6.06 -28.54 15.52
CA ASP A 96 6.28 -27.80 16.76
C ASP A 96 5.16 -26.77 16.98
N PRO A 97 4.09 -27.14 17.71
CA PRO A 97 2.96 -26.25 17.99
C PRO A 97 3.34 -24.99 18.78
N SER A 98 4.51 -24.97 19.46
CA SER A 98 4.97 -23.79 20.18
C SER A 98 5.29 -22.63 19.23
N MET A 99 5.46 -22.90 17.93
CA MET A 99 5.65 -21.87 16.90
C MET A 99 4.45 -20.91 16.79
N ILE A 100 3.26 -21.30 17.25
CA ILE A 100 2.07 -20.43 17.32
C ILE A 100 2.35 -19.17 18.15
N PHE A 101 3.21 -19.24 19.17
CA PHE A 101 3.54 -18.09 20.01
C PHE A 101 4.32 -17.00 19.26
N PHE A 102 5.02 -17.33 18.17
CA PHE A 102 5.61 -16.30 17.28
C PHE A 102 4.52 -15.52 16.54
N GLY A 103 3.42 -16.18 16.16
CA GLY A 103 2.23 -15.51 15.63
C GLY A 103 1.58 -14.58 16.67
N ALA A 104 1.55 -14.99 17.95
CA ALA A 104 1.10 -14.13 19.03
C ALA A 104 2.03 -12.92 19.23
N ALA A 105 3.35 -13.08 19.06
CA ALA A 105 4.30 -11.98 19.10
C ALA A 105 4.09 -10.99 17.94
N ALA A 106 3.69 -11.45 16.75
CA ALA A 106 3.34 -10.56 15.63
C ALA A 106 2.14 -9.64 15.98
N GLN A 107 1.16 -10.12 16.75
CA GLN A 107 0.04 -9.29 17.22
C GLN A 107 0.51 -8.14 18.13
N PHE A 108 1.55 -8.37 18.94
CA PHE A 108 2.16 -7.29 19.72
C PHE A 108 2.73 -6.20 18.82
N GLY A 109 3.35 -6.57 17.69
CA GLY A 109 3.82 -5.62 16.67
C GLY A 109 2.69 -4.73 16.13
N ILE A 110 1.53 -5.32 15.84
CA ILE A 110 0.34 -4.57 15.39
C ILE A 110 -0.09 -3.55 16.45
N PHE A 111 -0.26 -4.00 17.70
CA PHE A 111 -0.71 -3.13 18.78
C PHE A 111 0.30 -2.03 19.11
N ALA A 112 1.60 -2.34 19.12
CA ALA A 112 2.65 -1.35 19.37
C ALA A 112 2.64 -0.26 18.28
N THR A 113 2.61 -0.65 17.00
CA THR A 113 2.55 0.28 15.87
C THR A 113 1.27 1.11 15.88
N PHE A 114 0.13 0.49 16.22
CA PHE A 114 -1.16 1.18 16.39
C PHE A 114 -1.10 2.25 17.49
N LEU A 115 -0.60 1.91 18.68
CA LEU A 115 -0.50 2.84 19.81
C LEU A 115 0.45 4.01 19.51
N VAL A 116 1.60 3.73 18.90
CA VAL A 116 2.54 4.77 18.47
C VAL A 116 1.91 5.67 17.40
N SER A 117 1.17 5.08 16.46
CA SER A 117 0.48 5.84 15.40
C SER A 117 -0.58 6.79 15.96
N ILE A 118 -1.36 6.36 16.95
CA ILE A 118 -2.34 7.24 17.63
C ILE A 118 -1.66 8.47 18.25
N LEU A 119 -0.47 8.31 18.81
CA LEU A 119 0.27 9.41 19.46
C LEU A 119 0.93 10.35 18.44
N LEU A 120 1.44 9.82 17.33
CA LEU A 120 2.19 10.60 16.33
C LEU A 120 1.29 11.25 15.27
N LEU A 121 0.20 10.61 14.85
CA LEU A 121 -0.67 11.12 13.79
C LEU A 121 -1.23 12.54 14.08
N PRO A 122 -1.67 12.89 15.30
CA PRO A 122 -2.11 14.25 15.61
C PRO A 122 -1.02 15.32 15.48
N LEU A 123 0.26 14.92 15.53
CA LEU A 123 1.41 15.83 15.38
C LEU A 123 1.83 15.99 13.90
N VAL A 124 1.51 15.02 13.06
CA VAL A 124 1.91 14.97 11.64
C VAL A 124 0.80 15.45 10.71
N LEU A 125 -0.46 15.18 11.07
CA LEU A 125 -1.62 15.56 10.25
C LEU A 125 -1.90 17.05 10.36
N SER A 126 -2.29 17.65 9.23
CA SER A 126 -2.72 19.05 9.18
C SER A 126 -4.08 19.23 9.87
N PRO A 127 -4.41 20.42 10.42
CA PRO A 127 -5.70 20.67 11.07
C PRO A 127 -6.91 20.33 10.21
N GLU A 128 -6.80 20.49 8.89
CA GLU A 128 -7.82 20.13 7.91
C GLU A 128 -8.04 18.62 7.82
N GLN A 129 -6.97 17.82 7.87
CA GLN A 129 -7.06 16.36 7.84
C GLN A 129 -7.64 15.82 9.13
N LEU A 130 -7.33 16.45 10.27
CA LEU A 130 -7.83 16.06 11.59
C LEU A 130 -9.32 16.40 11.80
N ALA A 131 -9.90 17.24 10.93
CA ALA A 131 -11.33 17.54 10.95
C ALA A 131 -12.19 16.36 10.47
N GLU A 132 -11.60 15.39 9.77
CA GLU A 132 -12.33 14.17 9.40
C GLU A 132 -12.62 13.28 10.62
N PRO A 133 -13.88 12.84 10.81
CA PRO A 133 -14.26 12.04 11.96
C PRO A 133 -13.51 10.70 11.96
N ASN A 134 -12.91 10.38 13.11
CA ASN A 134 -12.21 9.12 13.38
C ASN A 134 -11.02 8.81 12.44
N ILE A 135 -10.48 9.82 11.72
CA ILE A 135 -9.35 9.62 10.81
C ILE A 135 -8.11 9.06 11.51
N VAL A 136 -7.82 9.54 12.72
CA VAL A 136 -6.66 9.09 13.51
C VAL A 136 -6.76 7.60 13.80
N ILE A 137 -7.94 7.12 14.21
CA ILE A 137 -8.16 5.70 14.56
C ILE A 137 -8.18 4.83 13.30
N ARG A 138 -8.83 5.29 12.22
CA ARG A 138 -8.86 4.57 10.93
C ARG A 138 -7.45 4.41 10.36
N LEU A 139 -6.70 5.50 10.31
CA LEU A 139 -5.34 5.52 9.78
C LEU A 139 -4.35 4.76 10.68
N ALA A 140 -4.45 4.92 12.01
CA ALA A 140 -3.66 4.14 12.94
C ALA A 140 -3.97 2.63 12.83
N SER A 141 -5.24 2.25 12.61
CA SER A 141 -5.62 0.85 12.38
C SER A 141 -4.92 0.27 11.16
N ALA A 142 -4.92 0.99 10.03
CA ALA A 142 -4.23 0.55 8.82
C ALA A 142 -2.70 0.50 9.01
N ILE A 143 -2.09 1.54 9.59
CA ILE A 143 -0.64 1.57 9.87
C ILE A 143 -0.25 0.48 10.88
N GLY A 144 -1.12 0.16 11.83
CA GLY A 144 -0.93 -0.93 12.79
C GLY A 144 -0.66 -2.27 12.11
N ILE A 145 -1.40 -2.60 11.04
CA ILE A 145 -1.23 -3.88 10.31
C ILE A 145 0.16 -3.98 9.64
N ILE A 146 0.78 -2.86 9.26
CA ILE A 146 2.18 -2.85 8.77
C ILE A 146 3.11 -3.48 9.81
N GLY A 147 2.82 -3.33 11.10
CA GLY A 147 3.56 -3.95 12.20
C GLY A 147 3.54 -5.49 12.19
N ALA A 148 2.63 -6.13 11.46
CA ALA A 148 2.61 -7.57 11.22
C ALA A 148 3.33 -8.00 9.93
N ALA A 149 3.86 -7.05 9.14
CA ALA A 149 4.52 -7.29 7.86
C ALA A 149 3.63 -8.06 6.85
N ASP A 150 2.33 -7.78 6.85
CA ASP A 150 1.35 -8.36 5.93
C ASP A 150 0.76 -7.28 5.01
N GLY A 151 1.36 -7.12 3.83
CA GLY A 151 0.95 -6.13 2.84
C GLY A 151 -0.49 -6.29 2.35
N PRO A 152 -0.93 -7.47 1.89
CA PRO A 152 -2.32 -7.68 1.43
C PRO A 152 -3.38 -7.33 2.48
N THR A 153 -3.17 -7.72 3.73
CA THR A 153 -4.10 -7.38 4.82
C THR A 153 -4.09 -5.89 5.13
N THR A 154 -2.91 -5.25 5.08
CA THR A 154 -2.79 -3.79 5.23
C THR A 154 -3.60 -3.05 4.16
N LEU A 155 -3.50 -3.51 2.90
CA LEU A 155 -4.22 -2.91 1.77
C LEU A 155 -5.74 -3.10 1.90
N TYR A 156 -6.17 -4.28 2.34
CA TYR A 156 -7.56 -4.56 2.64
C TYR A 156 -8.12 -3.63 3.72
N VAL A 157 -7.42 -3.47 4.85
CA VAL A 157 -7.86 -2.60 5.95
C VAL A 157 -7.90 -1.13 5.52
N ALA A 158 -6.93 -0.68 4.72
CA ALA A 158 -6.93 0.66 4.15
C ALA A 158 -8.15 0.91 3.23
N ASN A 159 -8.51 -0.07 2.39
CA ASN A 159 -9.69 0.04 1.54
C ASN A 159 -11.00 -0.02 2.34
N HIS A 160 -11.09 -0.92 3.33
CA HIS A 160 -12.25 -1.05 4.22
C HIS A 160 -12.55 0.24 4.97
N PHE A 161 -11.51 0.91 5.47
CA PHE A 161 -11.63 2.22 6.10
C PHE A 161 -11.67 3.38 5.10
N ASN A 162 -11.79 3.14 3.80
CA ASN A 162 -11.88 4.15 2.74
C ASN A 162 -10.75 5.20 2.80
N LEU A 163 -9.50 4.75 3.05
CA LEU A 163 -8.31 5.59 3.18
C LEU A 163 -7.59 5.77 1.83
N LYS A 164 -8.34 6.05 0.76
CA LYS A 164 -7.83 6.05 -0.62
C LYS A 164 -6.58 6.93 -0.81
N ASP A 165 -6.57 8.10 -0.19
CA ASP A 165 -5.45 9.06 -0.28
C ASP A 165 -4.17 8.59 0.42
N TYR A 166 -4.30 7.64 1.36
CA TYR A 166 -3.19 7.08 2.13
C TYR A 166 -2.79 5.67 1.68
N MET A 167 -3.51 5.06 0.73
CA MET A 167 -3.22 3.69 0.27
C MET A 167 -1.83 3.58 -0.35
N ALA A 168 -1.42 4.56 -1.16
CA ALA A 168 -0.10 4.57 -1.79
C ALA A 168 1.06 4.59 -0.78
N PRO A 169 1.13 5.53 0.19
CA PRO A 169 2.22 5.51 1.17
C PRO A 169 2.16 4.30 2.10
N ILE A 170 0.97 3.80 2.44
CA ILE A 170 0.80 2.60 3.28
C ILE A 170 1.29 1.33 2.56
N SER A 171 1.12 1.24 1.24
CA SER A 171 1.52 0.05 0.46
C SER A 171 3.03 0.00 0.16
N VAL A 172 3.73 1.13 0.32
CA VAL A 172 5.17 1.25 0.05
C VAL A 172 6.01 1.07 1.32
N ALA A 173 5.44 1.44 2.48
CA ALA A 173 6.09 1.39 3.78
C ALA A 173 6.27 -0.04 4.29
#